data_AF-A0A1V5L614-F1
#
_entry.id   AF-A0A1V5L614-F1
#
_cell.length_a   1.000
_cell.length_b   1.000
_cell.length_c   1.000
_cell.angle_alpha   90.00
_cell.angle_beta   90.00
_cell.angle_gamma   90.00
#
_symmetry.space_group_name_H-M   'P 1'
#
loop_
_entity.id
_entity.type
_entity.pdbx_description
1 polymer ?
#
loop_
_entity_poly.entity_id
_entity_poly.type
_entity_poly.pdbx_seq_one_letter_code
_entity_poly.pdbx_strand_id
1 'polypeptide(L)'
;MAGGVTGAKFAVAFSEASGDCLVRTEGNDEALIQAARESSLALACGHTFVLLMKGAFPINILNSLKAVPEVCNIFCATANPLQVVVAQTDLGRGIMGVIDGFSPKGAETAGDVAERRSLLRRFGYKL
;
A
#
# COMPACT_ATOMS: atom_id res chain seq x y z
N MET A 1 9.73 -8.12 -4.20
CA MET A 1 8.99 -7.50 -5.32
C MET A 1 9.51 -7.92 -6.69
N ALA A 2 10.83 -7.83 -6.96
CA ALA A 2 11.40 -8.18 -8.27
C ALA A 2 11.13 -9.62 -8.76
N GLY A 3 10.83 -10.58 -7.86
CA GLY A 3 10.46 -11.96 -8.22
C GLY A 3 8.97 -12.31 -8.12
N GLY A 4 8.08 -11.36 -7.78
CA GLY A 4 6.66 -11.65 -7.51
C GLY A 4 5.77 -11.62 -8.75
N VAL A 5 6.00 -10.66 -9.65
CA VAL A 5 5.24 -10.49 -10.90
C VAL A 5 6.18 -9.98 -11.98
N THR A 6 6.34 -10.75 -13.06
CA THR A 6 7.17 -10.35 -14.21
C THR A 6 6.63 -9.05 -14.84
N GLY A 7 7.51 -8.07 -15.05
CA GLY A 7 7.16 -6.79 -15.69
C GLY A 7 6.47 -5.77 -14.78
N ALA A 8 6.19 -6.09 -13.52
CA ALA A 8 5.64 -5.13 -12.57
C ALA A 8 6.65 -4.03 -12.24
N LYS A 9 6.14 -2.80 -12.18
CA LYS A 9 6.88 -1.64 -11.70
C LYS A 9 6.58 -1.40 -10.23
N PHE A 10 7.59 -1.05 -9.45
CA PHE A 10 7.43 -0.76 -8.04
C PHE A 10 8.49 0.21 -7.53
N ALA A 11 8.15 0.86 -6.42
CA ALA A 11 9.11 1.55 -5.59
C ALA A 11 8.68 1.50 -4.12
N VAL A 12 9.66 1.40 -3.23
CA VAL A 12 9.48 1.49 -1.79
C VAL A 12 10.26 2.69 -1.25
N ALA A 13 9.66 3.41 -0.31
CA ALA A 13 10.32 4.40 0.52
C ALA A 13 10.14 4.01 1.99
N PHE A 14 11.22 3.92 2.76
CA PHE A 14 11.24 3.58 4.17
C PHE A 14 11.84 4.72 4.99
N SER A 15 11.12 5.17 6.02
CA SER A 15 11.58 6.23 6.92
C SER A 15 12.43 5.64 8.05
N GLU A 16 13.75 5.77 7.95
CA GLU A 16 14.65 5.46 9.05
C GLU A 16 14.30 6.36 10.26
N ALA A 17 14.17 5.78 11.47
CA ALA A 17 13.68 6.50 12.65
C ALA A 17 14.77 6.84 13.67
N SER A 18 16.04 6.59 13.34
CA SER A 18 17.20 6.90 14.18
C SER A 18 18.43 7.15 13.30
N GLY A 19 19.56 7.55 13.91
CA GLY A 19 20.77 7.85 13.16
C GLY A 19 20.59 9.05 12.24
N ASP A 20 20.85 8.86 10.94
CA ASP A 20 20.72 9.93 9.94
C ASP A 20 19.25 10.32 9.69
N CYS A 21 18.29 9.47 10.08
CA CYS A 21 16.85 9.68 9.91
C CYS A 21 16.46 9.97 8.45
N LEU A 22 17.05 9.24 7.50
CA LEU A 22 16.81 9.44 6.07
C LEU A 22 15.66 8.57 5.55
N VAL A 23 14.94 9.09 4.56
CA VAL A 23 14.03 8.26 3.74
C VAL A 23 14.88 7.45 2.77
N ARG A 24 14.92 6.13 2.96
CA ARG A 24 15.63 5.16 2.12
C ARG A 24 14.69 4.69 1.02
N THR A 25 15.12 4.72 -0.24
CA THR A 25 14.28 4.40 -1.39
C THR A 25 14.90 3.32 -2.26
N GLU A 26 14.07 2.45 -2.83
CA GLU A 26 14.49 1.43 -3.80
C GLU A 26 13.35 1.14 -4.79
N GLY A 27 13.65 0.84 -6.05
CA GLY A 27 12.61 0.55 -7.04
C GLY A 27 13.16 0.36 -8.45
N ASN A 28 12.26 0.07 -9.40
CA ASN A 28 12.61 -0.16 -10.81
C ASN A 28 11.88 0.81 -11.78
N ASP A 29 11.34 1.90 -11.23
CA ASP A 29 10.65 2.97 -11.93
C ASP A 29 10.87 4.30 -11.20
N GLU A 30 11.55 5.24 -11.85
CA GLU A 30 11.99 6.50 -11.23
C GLU A 30 10.82 7.36 -10.74
N ALA A 31 9.71 7.40 -11.51
CA ALA A 31 8.54 8.19 -11.13
C ALA A 31 7.86 7.60 -9.88
N LEU A 32 7.79 6.27 -9.77
CA LEU A 32 7.30 5.62 -8.56
C LEU A 32 8.25 5.86 -7.37
N ILE A 33 9.57 5.85 -7.58
CA ILE A 33 10.56 6.13 -6.51
C ILE A 33 10.34 7.53 -5.94
N GLN A 34 10.25 8.53 -6.80
CA GLN A 34 10.03 9.91 -6.38
C GLN A 34 8.69 10.07 -5.66
N ALA A 35 7.61 9.48 -6.19
CA ALA A 35 6.29 9.55 -5.56
C ALA A 35 6.23 8.84 -4.19
N ALA A 36 6.92 7.70 -4.04
CA ALA A 36 7.01 6.98 -2.77
C ALA A 36 7.81 7.80 -1.74
N ARG A 37 8.93 8.40 -2.17
CA ARG A 37 9.74 9.31 -1.34
C ARG A 37 8.93 10.50 -0.85
N GLU A 38 8.23 11.19 -1.74
CA GLU A 38 7.39 12.34 -1.41
C GLU A 38 6.26 11.96 -0.45
N SER A 39 5.62 10.82 -0.67
CA SER A 39 4.59 10.29 0.22
C SER A 39 5.14 10.00 1.62
N SER A 40 6.32 9.37 1.70
CA SER A 40 7.00 9.08 2.97
C SER A 40 7.41 10.37 3.72
N LEU A 41 7.93 11.38 3.00
CA LEU A 41 8.26 12.69 3.57
C LEU A 41 7.01 13.45 4.04
N ALA A 42 5.89 13.36 3.32
CA ALA A 42 4.63 13.99 3.72
C ALA A 42 4.05 13.36 5.00
N LEU A 43 4.16 12.04 5.13
CA LEU A 43 3.80 11.32 6.36
C LEU A 43 4.74 11.71 7.52
N ALA A 44 6.05 11.76 7.26
CA ALA A 44 7.10 12.00 8.26
C ALA A 44 6.96 11.16 9.54
N CYS A 45 6.53 9.91 9.39
CA CYS A 45 6.41 8.92 10.46
C CYS A 45 7.59 7.96 10.43
N GLY A 46 8.35 7.86 11.52
CA GLY A 46 9.49 6.93 11.61
C GLY A 46 9.06 5.47 11.52
N HIS A 47 9.92 4.63 10.94
CA HIS A 47 9.69 3.20 10.69
C HIS A 47 8.42 2.88 9.89
N THR A 48 7.99 3.81 9.04
CA THR A 48 6.93 3.56 8.07
C THR A 48 7.54 3.30 6.70
N PHE A 49 6.83 2.50 5.89
CA PHE A 49 7.17 2.36 4.48
C PHE A 49 5.96 2.63 3.59
N VAL A 50 6.23 3.23 2.43
CA VAL A 50 5.27 3.42 1.35
C VAL A 50 5.73 2.56 0.18
N LEU A 51 4.87 1.65 -0.28
CA LEU A 51 5.09 0.85 -1.47
C LEU A 51 4.10 1.29 -2.55
N LEU A 52 4.61 1.76 -3.68
CA LEU A 52 3.83 2.04 -4.89
C LEU A 52 4.13 0.99 -5.95
N MET A 53 3.10 0.60 -6.72
CA MET A 53 3.24 -0.42 -7.76
C MET A 53 2.33 -0.16 -8.96
N LYS A 54 2.77 -0.59 -10.13
CA LYS A 54 2.04 -0.49 -11.41
C LYS A 54 2.20 -1.78 -12.20
N GLY A 55 1.13 -2.22 -12.85
CA GLY A 55 1.12 -3.47 -13.63
C GLY A 55 1.05 -4.74 -12.77
N ALA A 56 0.73 -4.61 -11.48
CA ALA A 56 0.45 -5.70 -10.56
C ALA A 56 -0.55 -5.25 -9.49
N PHE A 57 -1.19 -6.21 -8.82
CA PHE A 57 -2.14 -5.94 -7.75
C PHE A 57 -1.53 -6.30 -6.38
N PRO A 58 -1.94 -5.64 -5.29
CA PRO A 58 -1.44 -5.96 -3.96
C PRO A 58 -1.60 -7.44 -3.58
N ILE A 59 -2.70 -8.09 -3.99
CA ILE A 59 -2.94 -9.51 -3.74
C ILE A 59 -1.84 -10.43 -4.29
N ASN A 60 -1.06 -9.98 -5.28
CA ASN A 60 0.06 -10.75 -5.83
C ASN A 60 1.27 -10.82 -4.88
N ILE A 61 1.41 -9.87 -3.95
CA ILE A 61 2.63 -9.68 -3.15
C ILE A 61 2.38 -9.53 -1.64
N LEU A 62 1.14 -9.33 -1.22
CA LEU A 62 0.78 -8.99 0.16
C LEU A 62 1.24 -10.05 1.17
N ASN A 63 1.14 -11.34 0.82
CA ASN A 63 1.59 -12.42 1.71
C ASN A 63 3.12 -12.45 1.83
N SER A 64 3.84 -12.20 0.73
CA SER A 64 5.30 -12.08 0.78
C SER A 64 5.74 -10.90 1.63
N LEU A 65 5.04 -9.75 1.56
CA LEU A 65 5.30 -8.60 2.44
C LEU A 65 5.07 -8.94 3.92
N LYS A 66 3.96 -9.60 4.24
CA LYS A 66 3.64 -10.03 5.62
C LYS A 66 4.65 -11.03 6.18
N ALA A 67 5.34 -11.76 5.30
CA ALA A 67 6.37 -12.73 5.68
C ALA A 67 7.76 -12.10 5.84
N VAL A 68 7.94 -10.82 5.50
CA VAL A 68 9.21 -10.11 5.73
C VAL A 68 9.39 -9.90 7.23
N PRO A 69 10.48 -10.39 7.86
CA PRO A 69 10.67 -10.30 9.31
C PRO A 69 10.61 -8.88 9.88
N GLU A 70 11.04 -7.88 9.09
CA GLU A 70 11.06 -6.47 9.47
C GLU A 70 9.68 -5.79 9.40
N VAL A 71 8.68 -6.41 8.78
CA VAL A 71 7.34 -5.82 8.58
C VAL A 71 6.44 -6.16 9.76
N CYS A 72 6.21 -5.19 10.64
CA CYS A 72 5.33 -5.37 11.79
C CYS A 72 3.83 -5.30 11.45
N ASN A 73 3.45 -4.42 10.52
CA ASN A 73 2.05 -4.19 10.16
C ASN A 73 1.91 -3.61 8.75
N ILE A 74 0.74 -3.82 8.13
CA ILE A 74 0.34 -3.17 6.88
C ILE A 74 -0.97 -2.43 7.15
N PHE A 75 -0.95 -1.09 7.09
CA PHE A 75 -2.13 -0.26 7.36
C PHE A 75 -3.17 -0.32 6.24
N CYS A 76 -2.73 -0.35 4.98
CA CYS A 76 -3.61 -0.30 3.82
C CYS A 76 -2.90 -0.86 2.58
N ALA A 77 -3.67 -1.42 1.65
CA ALA A 77 -3.21 -1.77 0.31
C ALA A 77 -4.36 -1.55 -0.69
N THR A 78 -4.35 -0.41 -1.37
CA THR A 78 -5.51 0.09 -2.14
C THR A 78 -5.10 0.84 -3.41
N ALA A 79 -6.08 1.04 -4.30
CA ALA A 79 -6.01 1.98 -5.41
C ALA A 79 -7.11 3.08 -5.31
N ASN A 80 -7.87 3.09 -4.21
CA ASN A 80 -8.87 4.11 -3.94
C ASN A 80 -8.21 5.44 -3.51
N PRO A 81 -8.96 6.55 -3.49
CA PRO A 81 -8.57 7.72 -2.71
C PRO A 81 -8.28 7.32 -1.26
N LEU A 82 -7.13 7.77 -0.74
CA LEU A 82 -6.61 7.37 0.57
C LEU A 82 -6.21 8.61 1.36
N GLN A 83 -6.60 8.65 2.64
CA GLN A 83 -6.05 9.57 3.62
C GLN A 83 -5.42 8.79 4.78
N VAL A 84 -4.35 9.32 5.34
CA VAL A 84 -3.68 8.75 6.53
C VAL A 84 -3.86 9.70 7.69
N VAL A 85 -4.36 9.17 8.82
CA VAL A 85 -4.54 9.94 10.05
C VAL A 85 -3.23 9.86 10.84
N VAL A 86 -2.58 11.01 11.01
CA VAL A 86 -1.28 11.13 11.68
C VAL A 86 -1.45 11.90 12.98
N ALA A 87 -0.97 11.32 14.08
CA ALA A 87 -0.79 12.03 15.34
C ALA A 87 0.64 12.56 15.45
N GLN A 88 0.81 13.68 16.16
CA GLN A 88 2.10 14.30 16.40
C GLN A 88 2.25 14.66 17.88
N THR A 89 3.44 14.44 18.41
CA THR A 89 3.89 14.85 19.75
C THR A 89 5.24 15.57 19.63
N ASP A 90 5.81 15.99 20.76
CA ASP A 90 7.16 16.57 20.81
C ASP A 90 8.26 15.59 20.34
N LEU A 91 8.00 14.28 20.43
CA LEU A 91 8.95 13.24 19.99
C LEU A 91 8.93 13.04 18.47
N GLY A 92 7.75 13.14 17.83
CA GLY A 92 7.60 12.84 16.41
C GLY A 92 6.17 12.55 15.98
N ARG A 93 6.02 11.80 14.88
CA ARG A 93 4.72 11.49 14.27
C ARG A 93 4.48 9.98 14.18
N GLY A 94 3.22 9.59 14.29
CA GLY A 94 2.78 8.20 14.18
C GLY A 94 1.46 8.06 13.43
N ILE A 95 1.29 6.94 12.71
CA ILE A 95 0.04 6.62 12.00
C ILE A 95 -0.97 6.05 13.00
N MET A 96 -2.13 6.70 13.09
CA MET A 96 -3.24 6.26 13.93
C MET A 96 -4.26 5.40 13.15
N GLY A 97 -4.31 5.56 11.83
CA GLY A 97 -5.23 4.82 10.97
C GLY A 97 -5.28 5.38 9.55
N VAL A 98 -6.15 4.81 8.73
CA VAL A 98 -6.35 5.17 7.34
C VAL A 98 -7.84 5.33 7.01
N ILE A 99 -8.13 6.17 6.02
CA ILE A 99 -9.45 6.31 5.40
C ILE A 99 -9.28 5.85 3.96
N ASP A 100 -9.71 4.62 3.67
CA ASP A 100 -9.59 3.97 2.36
C ASP A 100 -10.92 4.02 1.62
N GLY A 101 -11.02 4.91 0.62
CA GLY A 101 -12.19 5.07 -0.20
C GLY A 101 -13.36 5.75 0.53
N PHE A 102 -14.56 5.23 0.30
CA PHE A 102 -15.83 5.88 0.66
C PHE A 102 -16.70 4.96 1.53
N SER A 103 -17.57 5.56 2.34
CA SER A 103 -18.52 4.81 3.17
C SER A 103 -19.52 3.99 2.34
N PRO A 104 -19.98 2.82 2.83
CA PRO A 104 -21.01 2.03 2.17
C PRO A 104 -22.31 2.82 1.96
N LYS A 105 -22.94 2.65 0.78
CA LYS A 105 -24.20 3.33 0.41
C LYS A 105 -25.44 2.43 0.54
N GLY A 106 -25.26 1.16 0.89
CA GLY A 106 -26.32 0.16 0.96
C GLY A 106 -25.76 -1.26 1.00
N ALA A 107 -26.64 -2.25 0.98
CA ALA A 107 -26.31 -3.68 0.91
C ALA A 107 -26.51 -4.24 -0.51
N GLU A 108 -25.76 -5.29 -0.85
CA GLU A 108 -25.86 -5.95 -2.15
C GLU A 108 -27.22 -6.67 -2.34
N THR A 109 -27.77 -6.58 -3.55
CA THR A 109 -28.92 -7.36 -4.01
C THR A 109 -28.49 -8.72 -4.57
N ALA A 110 -29.45 -9.61 -4.84
CA ALA A 110 -29.15 -10.87 -5.53
C ALA A 110 -28.53 -10.66 -6.93
N GLY A 111 -28.89 -9.55 -7.61
CA GLY A 111 -28.28 -9.16 -8.89
C GLY A 111 -26.81 -8.79 -8.74
N ASP A 112 -26.49 -7.95 -7.75
CA ASP A 112 -25.12 -7.53 -7.44
C ASP A 112 -24.22 -8.73 -7.08
N VAL A 113 -24.76 -9.69 -6.33
CA VAL A 113 -24.08 -10.96 -6.00
C VAL A 113 -23.72 -11.74 -7.27
N ALA A 114 -24.66 -11.85 -8.20
CA ALA A 114 -24.44 -12.56 -9.46
C ALA A 114 -23.37 -11.85 -10.31
N GLU A 115 -23.41 -10.52 -10.37
CA GLU A 115 -22.46 -9.71 -11.10
C GLU A 115 -21.03 -9.84 -10.56
N ARG A 116 -20.81 -9.64 -9.25
CA ARG A 116 -19.46 -9.73 -8.68
C ARG A 116 -18.86 -11.14 -8.81
N ARG A 117 -19.68 -12.19 -8.75
CA ARG A 117 -19.22 -13.58 -8.98
C ARG A 117 -18.80 -13.79 -10.42
N SER A 118 -19.58 -13.28 -11.38
CA SER A 118 -19.24 -13.30 -12.80
C SER A 118 -17.94 -12.57 -13.08
N LEU A 119 -17.73 -11.39 -12.47
CA LEU A 119 -16.51 -10.61 -12.60
C LEU A 119 -15.27 -11.38 -12.15
N LEU A 120 -15.31 -12.04 -10.99
CA LEU A 120 -14.17 -12.82 -10.48
C LEU A 120 -13.82 -14.01 -11.40
N ARG A 121 -14.81 -14.63 -12.04
CA ARG A 121 -14.61 -15.69 -13.03
C ARG A 121 -14.02 -15.15 -14.33
N ARG A 122 -14.50 -13.99 -14.80
CA ARG A 122 -13.94 -13.29 -15.98
C ARG A 122 -12.47 -12.91 -15.77
N PHE A 123 -12.08 -12.55 -14.54
CA PHE A 123 -10.69 -12.30 -14.17
C PHE A 123 -9.87 -13.58 -13.91
N GLY A 124 -10.48 -14.76 -13.97
CA GLY A 124 -9.80 -16.04 -13.76
C GLY A 124 -9.41 -16.33 -12.32
N TYR A 125 -9.88 -15.55 -11.35
CA TYR A 125 -9.57 -15.77 -9.92
C TYR A 125 -10.44 -16.84 -9.26
N LYS A 126 -11.54 -17.22 -9.90
CA LYS A 126 -12.48 -18.26 -9.44
C LYS A 126 -12.99 -19.07 -10.62
N LEU A 127 -13.34 -20.33 -10.36
CA LEU A 127 -13.99 -21.25 -11.29
C LEU A 127 -15.53 -21.15 -11.22
#